data_AF-A0A093G120-F1
#
_entry.id   AF-A0A093G120-F1
#
_cell.length_a   1.000
_cell.length_b   1.000
_cell.length_c   1.000
_cell.angle_alpha   90.00
_cell.angle_beta   90.00
_cell.angle_gamma   90.00
#
_symmetry.space_group_name_H-M   'P 1'
#
loop_
_entity.id
_entity.type
_entity.pdbx_description
1 polymer ?
#
loop_
_entity_poly.entity_id
_entity_poly.type
_entity_poly.pdbx_seq_one_letter_code
_entity_poly.pdbx_strand_id
1 'polypeptide(L)'
;MQPLVMQEWPYVLPPCPEWHVTDRAQHSSTAHPLSQHDSVSAQVEALQDGAGPLCVIPRAPSSATGLRAPLEMNLCWNEIKKKSHSLRARLEAFSDHSGKLQVPLQEIIDWLGQKDEELSAQLPLRGDVLLVQQEKETHAAFMEEVKSRGPYIYSVLESAQAFLSQHPFEELEEPTSESKDVSPRHRIQNISRFVWKQANVASELWEKLTARCVDQHRHIERTLEQLLEIKGAMEELSTTLDQAESVRETWEPIGDLFIDSLPEHIQSIKLFKEELSPMKDGVKVVNDLAHQLAISDVHLSMENSRTLEQINMRWKQLQASINERLKQLQDAHRDFGPGSQHFLSSSVQVPWERAISPNKVPYYINHQAQTTCWDHPKMTELYQTLADLNNIKFSAYRTAMKLRRVQKALRLDMVTLATALEIFNEHDLQPSDRAMDVVEVIHCLTLEEERGILVNVPLCVDMSLNWLLNVFDSGRSGKMRALSFKTGIACLCGTEVKEKFQ
;
A
#
# COMPACT_ATOMS: atom_id res chain seq x y z
N MET A 1 -12.93 -13.52 -23.83
CA MET A 1 -11.66 -12.87 -23.42
C MET A 1 -10.79 -12.72 -24.65
N GLN A 2 -10.82 -11.53 -25.24
CA GLN A 2 -9.87 -11.05 -26.23
C GLN A 2 -9.41 -9.69 -25.70
N PRO A 3 -8.11 -9.38 -25.69
CA PRO A 3 -7.63 -8.09 -25.24
C PRO A 3 -8.12 -7.03 -26.22
N LEU A 4 -8.72 -5.97 -25.68
CA LEU A 4 -9.04 -4.77 -26.43
C LEU A 4 -7.70 -4.14 -26.82
N VAL A 5 -7.27 -4.40 -28.05
CA VAL A 5 -6.11 -3.74 -28.65
C VAL A 5 -6.46 -2.25 -28.68
N MET A 6 -5.84 -1.47 -27.79
CA MET A 6 -5.75 -0.02 -27.95
C MET A 6 -5.25 0.20 -29.37
N GLN A 7 -6.09 0.79 -30.22
CA GLN A 7 -5.64 1.32 -31.49
C GLN A 7 -4.37 2.11 -31.22
N GLU A 8 -3.24 1.67 -31.77
CA GLU A 8 -2.03 2.47 -31.77
C GLU A 8 -2.36 3.79 -32.47
N TRP A 9 -2.31 4.89 -31.71
CA TRP A 9 -2.45 6.21 -32.28
C TRP A 9 -1.18 6.49 -33.10
N PRO A 10 -1.30 6.98 -34.35
CA PRO A 10 -0.20 7.01 -35.32
C PRO A 10 0.73 8.22 -35.13
N TYR A 11 1.15 8.50 -33.89
CA TYR A 11 2.05 9.61 -33.57
C TYR A 11 3.49 9.11 -33.41
N VAL A 12 4.09 8.70 -34.52
CA VAL A 12 5.50 9.00 -34.76
C VAL A 12 5.49 10.24 -35.63
N LEU A 13 5.50 11.42 -35.01
CA LEU A 13 5.82 12.64 -35.75
C LEU A 13 7.26 12.46 -36.27
N PRO A 14 7.53 12.74 -37.55
CA PRO A 14 8.89 12.65 -38.07
C PRO A 14 9.82 13.51 -37.20
N PRO A 15 11.02 13.02 -36.84
CA PRO A 15 11.99 13.88 -36.20
C PRO A 15 12.23 15.10 -37.09
N CYS A 16 12.41 16.28 -36.47
CA CYS A 16 12.90 17.45 -37.19
C CYS A 16 14.15 17.05 -37.99
N PRO A 17 14.33 17.57 -39.22
CA PRO A 17 15.46 17.19 -40.06
C PRO A 17 16.77 17.38 -39.29
N GLU A 18 17.57 16.30 -39.20
CA GLU A 18 18.88 16.36 -38.56
C GLU A 18 19.75 17.39 -39.27
N TRP A 19 20.19 18.40 -38.50
CA TRP A 19 21.05 19.47 -38.96
C TRP A 19 22.49 18.98 -39.05
N HIS A 20 22.85 18.31 -40.15
CA HIS A 20 24.24 17.90 -40.40
C HIS A 20 25.04 19.03 -41.04
N VAL A 21 25.93 19.64 -40.27
CA VAL A 21 27.07 20.39 -40.82
C VAL A 21 28.05 19.35 -41.37
N THR A 22 28.31 19.35 -42.68
CA THR A 22 29.35 18.49 -43.27
C THR A 22 30.72 18.95 -42.79
N ASP A 23 31.21 18.32 -41.73
CA ASP A 23 32.51 18.59 -41.18
C ASP A 23 33.58 17.81 -41.94
N ARG A 24 34.33 18.49 -42.82
CA ARG A 24 35.40 17.89 -43.62
C ARG A 24 36.75 18.22 -42.99
N ALA A 25 37.09 17.39 -41.98
CA ALA A 25 38.41 17.00 -41.47
C ALA A 25 39.53 18.05 -41.43
N GLN A 26 40.15 18.22 -40.24
CA GLN A 26 41.60 18.08 -40.09
C GLN A 26 42.10 17.94 -38.63
N HIS A 27 42.96 16.93 -38.46
CA HIS A 27 44.10 16.79 -37.53
C HIS A 27 43.92 16.41 -36.03
N SER A 28 43.99 15.09 -35.82
CA SER A 28 45.05 14.36 -35.10
C SER A 28 45.57 14.87 -33.74
N SER A 29 45.41 14.03 -32.72
CA SER A 29 46.37 13.89 -31.62
C SER A 29 46.66 12.41 -31.39
N THR A 30 47.93 12.01 -31.57
CA THR A 30 48.47 10.68 -31.31
C THR A 30 49.26 10.69 -30.01
N ALA A 31 49.10 9.64 -29.20
CA ALA A 31 50.11 9.22 -28.22
C ALA A 31 50.06 7.70 -28.03
N HIS A 32 51.02 6.98 -28.63
CA HIS A 32 51.92 5.99 -28.00
C HIS A 32 52.63 5.11 -29.05
N PRO A 33 53.80 4.51 -28.73
CA PRO A 33 54.97 4.57 -29.61
C PRO A 33 55.57 3.20 -29.97
N LEU A 34 56.69 3.26 -30.72
CA LEU A 34 57.75 2.25 -30.93
C LEU A 34 57.46 1.15 -31.95
N SER A 35 58.16 1.18 -33.10
CA SER A 35 59.40 0.39 -33.32
C SER A 35 59.87 0.40 -34.79
N GLN A 36 61.14 0.81 -34.96
CA GLN A 36 62.22 0.19 -35.74
C GLN A 36 62.07 -0.18 -37.25
N HIS A 37 63.02 0.42 -38.00
CA HIS A 37 63.96 -0.15 -38.99
C HIS A 37 63.55 -0.49 -40.43
N ASP A 38 64.44 -0.02 -41.32
CA ASP A 38 64.90 -0.57 -42.61
C ASP A 38 63.91 -0.57 -43.80
N SER A 39 64.29 -0.38 -45.07
CA SER A 39 65.54 0.01 -45.74
C SER A 39 65.19 0.27 -47.22
N VAL A 40 65.88 1.24 -47.83
CA VAL A 40 66.43 1.25 -49.21
C VAL A 40 65.54 0.89 -50.41
N SER A 41 65.33 1.86 -51.33
CA SER A 41 65.93 1.86 -52.68
C SER A 41 65.54 3.09 -53.50
N ALA A 42 66.55 3.64 -54.16
CA ALA A 42 66.49 4.78 -55.06
C ALA A 42 65.87 4.46 -56.42
N GLN A 43 65.27 5.46 -57.06
CA GLN A 43 65.54 5.77 -58.47
C GLN A 43 65.26 7.25 -58.73
N VAL A 44 66.29 7.92 -59.23
CA VAL A 44 66.30 9.29 -59.74
C VAL A 44 65.82 9.24 -61.18
N GLU A 45 64.86 10.07 -61.54
CA GLU A 45 64.84 10.67 -62.88
C GLU A 45 64.10 12.01 -62.87
N ALA A 46 64.76 12.98 -63.47
CA ALA A 46 64.38 14.39 -63.56
C ALA A 46 63.57 14.67 -64.83
N LEU A 47 63.17 15.94 -64.98
CA LEU A 47 62.31 16.59 -66.00
C LEU A 47 60.80 16.47 -65.67
N GLN A 48 60.00 17.53 -65.65
CA GLN A 48 60.14 18.85 -66.25
C GLN A 48 59.12 19.83 -65.64
N ASP A 49 59.59 21.05 -65.42
CA ASP A 49 58.91 22.35 -65.33
C ASP A 49 57.51 22.50 -64.72
N GLY A 50 57.50 23.25 -63.62
CA GLY A 50 56.32 23.93 -63.09
C GLY A 50 55.97 25.17 -63.89
N ALA A 51 54.66 25.35 -64.12
CA ALA A 51 54.06 26.61 -64.52
C ALA A 51 53.07 27.06 -63.44
N GLY A 52 53.57 27.81 -62.46
CA GLY A 52 52.75 28.72 -61.66
C GLY A 52 52.83 30.12 -62.26
N PRO A 53 51.73 30.88 -62.41
CA PRO A 53 51.83 32.29 -62.74
C PRO A 53 52.01 33.10 -61.45
N LEU A 54 53.22 33.61 -61.26
CA LEU A 54 53.55 34.64 -60.29
C LEU A 54 53.13 36.01 -60.83
N CYS A 55 52.58 36.81 -59.92
CA CYS A 55 52.20 38.20 -60.06
C CYS A 55 53.41 39.05 -60.53
N VAL A 56 53.26 39.78 -61.64
CA VAL A 56 54.25 40.78 -62.10
C VAL A 56 53.65 42.18 -61.94
N ILE A 57 54.31 42.98 -61.09
CA ILE A 57 54.14 44.42 -60.98
C ILE A 57 54.71 45.09 -62.25
N PRO A 58 53.97 45.94 -62.98
CA PRO A 58 54.57 46.73 -64.06
C PRO A 58 55.02 48.11 -63.57
N ARG A 59 56.32 48.35 -63.67
CA ARG A 59 56.91 49.69 -63.74
C ARG A 59 56.75 50.22 -65.17
N ALA A 60 56.47 51.52 -65.29
CA ALA A 60 56.02 52.21 -66.52
C ALA A 60 56.91 52.03 -67.77
N PRO A 61 56.32 52.14 -68.99
CA PRO A 61 57.06 52.53 -70.18
C PRO A 61 56.56 53.87 -70.76
N SER A 62 57.52 54.63 -71.27
CA SER A 62 57.33 55.86 -72.03
C SER A 62 56.94 55.57 -73.49
N SER A 63 56.04 56.43 -74.00
CA SER A 63 55.77 56.80 -75.40
C SER A 63 55.29 55.76 -76.43
N ALA A 64 54.00 55.95 -76.75
CA ALA A 64 53.43 56.09 -78.09
C ALA A 64 53.17 54.82 -78.93
N THR A 65 51.99 54.23 -78.73
CA THR A 65 51.10 53.89 -79.85
C THR A 65 49.65 54.05 -79.39
N GLY A 66 48.97 55.04 -79.95
CA GLY A 66 47.60 55.39 -79.60
C GLY A 66 46.56 54.37 -80.08
N LEU A 67 45.41 54.40 -79.40
CA LEU A 67 44.11 53.85 -79.81
C LEU A 67 43.91 52.32 -79.73
N ARG A 68 44.21 51.68 -78.59
CA ARG A 68 43.57 50.39 -78.20
C ARG A 68 43.31 50.20 -76.69
N ALA A 69 43.86 51.06 -75.83
CA ALA A 69 43.60 51.06 -74.39
C ALA A 69 42.15 51.40 -73.94
N PRO A 70 41.31 52.17 -74.68
CA PRO A 70 39.97 52.50 -74.21
C PRO A 70 38.98 51.32 -74.26
N LEU A 71 39.17 50.35 -75.17
CA LEU A 71 38.20 49.28 -75.42
C LEU A 71 38.30 48.14 -74.39
N GLU A 72 39.52 47.75 -74.01
CA GLU A 72 39.74 46.75 -72.95
C GLU A 72 39.31 47.27 -71.58
N MET A 73 39.56 48.56 -71.30
CA MET A 73 39.05 49.22 -70.10
C MET A 73 37.52 49.27 -70.08
N ASN A 74 36.88 49.51 -71.24
CA ASN A 74 35.41 49.47 -71.37
C ASN A 74 34.84 48.05 -71.19
N LEU A 75 35.51 47.01 -71.68
CA LEU A 75 35.10 45.61 -71.47
C LEU A 75 35.25 45.20 -70.00
N CYS A 76 36.38 45.56 -69.36
CA CYS A 76 36.60 45.37 -67.93
C CYS A 76 35.54 46.10 -67.10
N TRP A 77 35.23 47.35 -67.47
CA TRP A 77 34.19 48.15 -66.83
C TRP A 77 32.79 47.54 -67.00
N ASN A 78 32.47 47.01 -68.18
CA ASN A 78 31.20 46.31 -68.42
C ASN A 78 31.09 45.01 -67.61
N GLU A 79 32.16 44.23 -67.48
CA GLU A 79 32.21 43.04 -66.62
C GLU A 79 32.08 43.39 -65.14
N ILE A 80 32.76 44.43 -64.66
CA ILE A 80 32.59 44.94 -63.29
C ILE A 80 31.15 45.44 -63.08
N LYS A 81 30.56 46.15 -64.04
CA LYS A 81 29.17 46.64 -63.96
C LYS A 81 28.17 45.48 -63.93
N LYS A 82 28.41 44.42 -64.71
CA LYS A 82 27.61 43.18 -64.74
C LYS A 82 27.75 42.40 -63.44
N LYS A 83 28.97 42.22 -62.92
CA LYS A 83 29.23 41.58 -61.62
C LYS A 83 28.64 42.39 -60.46
N SER A 84 28.72 43.71 -60.51
CA SER A 84 28.12 44.62 -59.53
C SER A 84 26.59 44.54 -59.55
N HIS A 85 25.96 44.52 -60.74
CA HIS A 85 24.51 44.30 -60.87
C HIS A 85 24.09 42.93 -60.35
N SER A 86 24.82 41.88 -60.70
CA SER A 86 24.55 40.52 -60.21
C SER A 86 24.71 40.40 -58.69
N LEU A 87 25.74 41.03 -58.12
CA LEU A 87 25.95 41.07 -56.67
C LEU A 87 24.84 41.86 -55.97
N ARG A 88 24.42 43.01 -56.53
CA ARG A 88 23.32 43.83 -56.01
C ARG A 88 22.00 43.04 -56.03
N ALA A 89 21.64 42.43 -57.16
CA ALA A 89 20.43 41.62 -57.28
C ALA A 89 20.41 40.44 -56.30
N ARG A 90 21.56 39.79 -56.07
CA ARG A 90 21.69 38.72 -55.07
C ARG A 90 21.54 39.23 -53.64
N LEU A 91 22.10 40.40 -53.32
CA LEU A 91 21.98 41.01 -52.00
C LEU A 91 20.57 41.51 -51.72
N GLU A 92 19.89 42.07 -52.72
CA GLU A 92 18.48 42.47 -52.64
C GLU A 92 17.59 41.24 -52.44
N ALA A 93 17.75 40.19 -53.26
CA ALA A 93 17.02 38.94 -53.08
C ALA A 93 17.26 38.28 -51.71
N PHE A 94 18.50 38.31 -51.21
CA PHE A 94 18.84 37.83 -49.86
C PHE A 94 18.15 38.66 -48.77
N SER A 95 18.21 39.99 -48.87
CA SER A 95 17.58 40.91 -47.92
C SER A 95 16.07 40.72 -47.89
N ASP A 96 15.44 40.56 -49.06
CA ASP A 96 14.00 40.35 -49.17
C ASP A 96 13.58 38.99 -48.61
N HIS A 97 14.34 37.93 -48.90
CA HIS A 97 14.02 36.59 -48.43
C HIS A 97 14.22 36.44 -46.92
N SER A 98 15.33 36.98 -46.40
CA SER A 98 15.61 36.98 -44.96
C SER A 98 14.63 37.84 -44.18
N GLY A 99 14.27 39.03 -44.67
CA GLY A 99 13.27 39.89 -44.03
C GLY A 99 11.88 39.25 -43.97
N LYS A 100 11.49 38.51 -45.02
CA LYS A 100 10.22 37.76 -45.06
C LYS A 100 10.19 36.56 -44.10
N LEU A 101 11.34 36.03 -43.71
CA LEU A 101 11.45 34.86 -42.84
C LEU A 101 11.58 35.23 -41.36
N GLN A 102 12.21 36.37 -41.05
CA GLN A 102 12.38 36.82 -39.67
C GLN A 102 11.05 37.06 -38.94
N VAL A 103 10.05 37.63 -39.63
CA VAL A 103 8.74 37.93 -39.02
C VAL A 103 7.97 36.65 -38.66
N PRO A 104 7.76 35.68 -39.58
CA PRO A 104 7.11 34.41 -39.24
C PRO A 104 7.82 33.61 -38.14
N LEU A 105 9.15 33.62 -38.10
CA LEU A 105 9.91 32.94 -37.04
C LEU A 105 9.65 33.57 -35.67
N GLN A 106 9.68 34.90 -35.59
CA GLN A 106 9.38 35.60 -34.35
C GLN A 106 7.92 35.37 -33.91
N GLU A 107 6.96 35.44 -34.84
CA GLU A 107 5.54 35.16 -34.57
C GLU A 107 5.31 33.76 -34.00
N ILE A 108 6.01 32.75 -34.54
CA ILE A 108 5.93 31.38 -34.02
C ILE A 108 6.49 31.31 -32.60
N ILE A 109 7.65 31.93 -32.33
CA ILE A 109 8.26 31.91 -31.00
C ILE A 109 7.37 32.59 -29.97
N ASP A 110 6.82 33.76 -30.30
CA ASP A 110 5.92 34.49 -29.41
C ASP A 110 4.65 33.67 -29.13
N TRP A 111 4.07 33.04 -30.16
CA TRP A 111 2.90 32.19 -30.01
C TRP A 111 3.20 30.92 -29.18
N LEU A 112 4.36 30.28 -29.39
CA LEU A 112 4.79 29.11 -28.62
C LEU A 112 5.02 29.46 -27.15
N GLY A 113 5.65 30.62 -26.89
CA GLY A 113 5.82 31.13 -25.54
C GLY A 113 4.48 31.38 -24.85
N GLN A 114 3.54 32.03 -25.55
CA GLN A 114 2.20 32.27 -25.03
C GLN A 114 1.47 30.95 -24.71
N LYS A 115 1.56 29.94 -25.59
CA LYS A 115 0.91 28.65 -25.37
C LYS A 115 1.56 27.83 -24.25
N ASP A 116 2.87 27.96 -24.05
CA ASP A 116 3.57 27.33 -22.92
C ASP A 116 3.14 27.94 -21.57
N GLU A 117 2.89 29.26 -21.54
CA GLU A 117 2.33 29.96 -20.38
C GLU A 117 0.86 29.55 -20.12
N GLU A 118 0.04 29.49 -21.18
CA GLU A 118 -1.35 29.03 -21.10
C GLU A 118 -1.45 27.59 -20.55
N LEU A 119 -0.58 26.69 -21.03
CA LEU A 119 -0.48 25.32 -20.53
C LEU A 119 -0.07 25.27 -19.05
N SER A 120 0.83 26.15 -18.62
CA SER A 120 1.27 26.23 -17.23
C SER A 120 0.17 26.75 -16.30
N ALA A 121 -0.75 27.58 -16.80
CA ALA A 121 -1.87 28.12 -16.03
C ALA A 121 -3.01 27.11 -15.77
N GLN A 122 -3.04 25.97 -16.48
CA GLN A 122 -4.02 24.90 -16.29
C GLN A 122 -3.77 24.03 -15.04
N LEU A 123 -2.70 24.31 -14.28
CA LEU A 123 -2.36 23.62 -13.03
C LEU A 123 -2.70 24.49 -11.79
N PRO A 124 -3.05 23.91 -10.64
CA PRO A 124 -3.14 22.48 -10.34
C PRO A 124 -4.51 21.86 -10.66
N LEU A 125 -4.53 20.55 -10.90
CA LEU A 125 -5.77 19.78 -11.04
C LEU A 125 -6.51 19.69 -9.70
N ARG A 126 -7.84 19.82 -9.73
CA ARG A 126 -8.70 19.68 -8.54
C ARG A 126 -9.10 18.22 -8.35
N GLY A 127 -9.20 17.71 -7.12
CA GLY A 127 -9.58 16.31 -6.87
C GLY A 127 -11.09 16.01 -6.91
N ASP A 128 -11.80 16.61 -7.87
CA ASP A 128 -13.22 16.32 -8.14
C ASP A 128 -13.36 15.73 -9.55
N VAL A 129 -14.07 14.61 -9.67
CA VAL A 129 -14.23 13.88 -10.95
C VAL A 129 -14.83 14.77 -12.04
N LEU A 130 -15.85 15.57 -11.73
CA LEU A 130 -16.52 16.41 -12.72
C LEU A 130 -15.60 17.54 -13.20
N LEU A 131 -14.83 18.11 -12.29
CA LEU A 131 -13.88 19.17 -12.62
C LEU A 131 -12.72 18.62 -13.45
N VAL A 132 -12.13 17.48 -13.09
CA VAL A 132 -11.07 16.86 -13.90
C VAL A 132 -11.58 16.41 -15.27
N GLN A 133 -12.82 15.94 -15.36
CA GLN A 133 -13.46 15.62 -16.63
C GLN A 133 -13.63 16.87 -17.51
N GLN A 134 -14.05 17.99 -16.93
CA GLN A 134 -14.12 19.27 -17.64
C GLN A 134 -12.73 19.74 -18.09
N GLU A 135 -11.72 19.66 -17.21
CA GLU A 135 -10.33 19.99 -17.56
C GLU A 135 -9.81 19.10 -18.70
N LYS A 136 -10.15 17.80 -18.72
CA LYS A 136 -9.82 16.89 -19.82
C LYS A 136 -10.39 17.37 -21.17
N GLU A 137 -11.64 17.81 -21.18
CA GLU A 137 -12.30 18.32 -22.39
C GLU A 137 -11.66 19.64 -22.85
N THR A 138 -11.38 20.56 -21.93
CA THR A 138 -10.71 21.82 -22.26
C THR A 138 -9.29 21.60 -22.79
N HIS A 139 -8.53 20.68 -22.18
CA HIS A 139 -7.18 20.34 -22.61
C HIS A 139 -7.19 19.62 -23.97
N ALA A 140 -8.19 18.79 -24.25
CA ALA A 140 -8.35 18.18 -25.57
C ALA A 140 -8.59 19.23 -26.67
N ALA A 141 -9.39 20.26 -26.39
CA ALA A 141 -9.59 21.38 -27.31
C ALA A 141 -8.30 22.19 -27.51
N PHE A 142 -7.54 22.45 -26.44
CA PHE A 142 -6.23 23.11 -26.51
C PHE A 142 -5.23 22.32 -27.37
N MET A 143 -5.14 21.01 -27.19
CA MET A 143 -4.27 20.16 -28.01
C MET A 143 -4.64 20.18 -29.49
N GLU A 144 -5.94 20.21 -29.82
CA GLU A 144 -6.38 20.33 -31.22
C GLU A 144 -6.02 21.70 -31.82
N GLU A 145 -6.10 22.79 -31.03
CA GLU A 145 -5.61 24.10 -31.45
C GLU A 145 -4.11 24.06 -31.76
N VAL A 146 -3.30 23.51 -30.84
CA VAL A 146 -1.84 23.39 -31.02
C VAL A 146 -1.52 22.56 -32.25
N LYS A 147 -2.19 21.41 -32.42
CA LYS A 147 -2.03 20.53 -33.57
C LYS A 147 -2.39 21.22 -34.89
N SER A 148 -3.45 22.01 -34.92
CA SER A 148 -3.87 22.76 -36.11
C SER A 148 -2.82 23.78 -36.58
N ARG A 149 -2.01 24.31 -35.66
CA ARG A 149 -0.92 25.25 -35.95
C ARG A 149 0.35 24.58 -36.46
N GLY A 150 0.52 23.28 -36.18
CA GLY A 150 1.70 22.49 -36.56
C GLY A 150 2.12 22.61 -38.03
N PRO A 151 1.23 22.41 -39.03
CA PRO A 151 1.60 22.51 -40.45
C PRO A 151 2.21 23.86 -40.83
N TYR A 152 1.71 24.95 -40.24
CA TYR A 152 2.26 26.28 -40.46
C TYR A 152 3.68 26.40 -39.88
N ILE A 153 3.88 25.91 -38.65
CA ILE A 153 5.19 25.92 -37.98
C ILE A 153 6.22 25.14 -38.81
N TYR A 154 5.88 23.92 -39.24
CA TYR A 154 6.74 23.12 -40.11
C TYR A 154 7.09 23.83 -41.42
N SER A 155 6.12 24.50 -42.06
CA SER A 155 6.36 25.22 -43.32
C SER A 155 7.34 26.40 -43.16
N VAL A 156 7.30 27.10 -42.03
CA VAL A 156 8.22 28.22 -41.75
C VAL A 156 9.61 27.69 -41.43
N LEU A 157 9.72 26.60 -40.67
CA LEU A 157 10.99 25.93 -40.38
C LEU A 157 11.64 25.35 -41.65
N GLU A 158 10.85 24.73 -42.54
CA GLU A 158 11.32 24.24 -43.84
C GLU A 158 11.81 25.39 -44.73
N SER A 159 11.08 26.51 -44.75
CA SER A 159 11.49 27.73 -45.46
C SER A 159 12.81 28.29 -44.89
N ALA A 160 13.00 28.24 -43.57
CA ALA A 160 14.25 28.63 -42.93
C ALA A 160 15.41 27.71 -43.30
N GLN A 161 15.18 26.39 -43.31
CA GLN A 161 16.17 25.41 -43.74
C GLN A 161 16.55 25.59 -45.22
N ALA A 162 15.57 25.84 -46.09
CA ALA A 162 15.80 26.12 -47.51
C ALA A 162 16.63 27.41 -47.71
N PHE A 163 16.39 28.45 -46.91
CA PHE A 163 17.20 29.67 -46.92
C PHE A 163 18.65 29.42 -46.46
N LEU A 164 18.83 28.67 -45.38
CA LEU A 164 20.15 28.37 -44.82
C LEU A 164 20.99 27.45 -45.72
N SER A 165 20.36 26.51 -46.44
CA SER A 165 21.06 25.67 -47.42
C SER A 165 21.56 26.45 -48.64
N GLN A 166 20.84 27.49 -49.06
CA GLN A 166 21.27 28.41 -50.13
C GLN A 166 22.34 29.39 -49.66
N HIS A 167 22.46 29.61 -48.36
CA HIS A 167 23.42 30.52 -47.73
C HIS A 167 24.16 29.84 -46.56
N PRO A 168 25.03 28.84 -46.83
CA PRO A 168 25.81 28.19 -45.81
C PRO A 168 26.68 29.21 -45.07
N PHE A 169 26.61 29.18 -43.74
CA PHE A 169 27.47 29.98 -42.89
C PHE A 169 28.50 29.07 -42.22
N GLU A 170 29.72 29.56 -42.08
CA GLU A 170 30.81 28.86 -41.38
C GLU A 170 30.72 29.19 -39.89
N GLU A 171 30.73 28.17 -39.04
CA GLU A 171 30.74 28.28 -37.59
C GLU A 171 32.16 28.65 -37.10
N LEU A 172 32.67 29.80 -37.54
CA LEU A 172 33.95 30.33 -37.07
C LEU A 172 33.73 31.17 -35.80
N GLU A 173 34.47 30.80 -34.74
CA GLU A 173 34.56 31.48 -33.44
C GLU A 173 34.69 33.01 -33.61
N GLU A 174 34.06 33.73 -32.68
CA GLU A 174 33.94 35.19 -32.69
C GLU A 174 35.29 35.91 -32.95
N PRO A 175 35.41 36.74 -34.00
CA PRO A 175 36.50 37.69 -34.04
C PRO A 175 36.10 38.91 -33.22
N THR A 176 36.70 39.04 -32.03
CA THR A 176 36.76 40.28 -31.27
C THR A 176 37.47 41.35 -32.09
N SER A 177 36.74 42.12 -32.92
CA SER A 177 37.22 43.41 -33.41
C SER A 177 36.06 44.32 -33.82
N GLU A 178 35.84 45.37 -33.03
CA GLU A 178 34.95 46.47 -33.33
C GLU A 178 35.48 47.24 -34.55
N SER A 179 34.93 46.97 -35.73
CA SER A 179 35.15 47.74 -36.95
C SER A 179 33.78 48.14 -37.52
N LYS A 180 33.49 49.44 -37.54
CA LYS A 180 32.18 50.04 -37.89
C LYS A 180 31.75 49.88 -39.36
N ASP A 181 32.56 49.25 -40.23
CA ASP A 181 32.18 48.91 -41.59
C ASP A 181 32.08 47.39 -41.79
N VAL A 182 30.94 46.83 -41.40
CA VAL A 182 30.60 45.42 -41.60
C VAL A 182 30.42 45.16 -43.10
N SER A 183 31.41 44.49 -43.71
CA SER A 183 31.38 44.08 -45.11
C SER A 183 30.08 43.31 -45.45
N PRO A 184 29.52 43.44 -46.67
CA PRO A 184 28.27 42.78 -47.07
C PRO A 184 28.25 41.26 -46.82
N ARG A 185 29.41 40.60 -46.85
CA ARG A 185 29.54 39.18 -46.50
C ARG A 185 29.29 38.91 -45.02
N HIS A 186 29.81 39.75 -44.13
CA HIS A 186 29.55 39.66 -42.70
C HIS A 186 28.08 39.98 -42.36
N ARG A 187 27.43 40.88 -43.11
CA ARG A 187 25.98 41.13 -42.94
C ARG A 187 25.14 39.90 -43.29
N ILE A 188 25.45 39.24 -44.41
CA ILE A 188 24.80 37.99 -44.81
C ILE A 188 25.00 36.91 -43.74
N GLN A 189 26.23 36.69 -43.28
CA GLN A 189 26.52 35.70 -42.24
C GLN A 189 25.79 35.99 -40.92
N ASN A 190 25.71 37.25 -40.49
CA ASN A 190 25.01 37.62 -39.27
C ASN A 190 23.51 37.34 -39.37
N ILE A 191 22.90 37.63 -40.52
CA ILE A 191 21.48 37.37 -40.77
C ILE A 191 21.20 35.86 -40.86
N SER A 192 22.03 35.09 -41.55
CA SER A 192 21.92 33.62 -41.58
C SER A 192 22.05 33.02 -40.18
N ARG A 193 23.01 33.50 -39.37
CA ARG A 193 23.17 33.07 -37.97
C ARG A 193 21.94 33.41 -37.12
N PHE A 194 21.35 34.59 -37.32
CA PHE A 194 20.13 35.00 -36.62
C PHE A 194 18.94 34.09 -36.99
N VAL A 195 18.71 33.86 -38.28
CA VAL A 195 17.66 32.95 -38.78
C VAL A 195 17.85 31.55 -38.22
N TRP A 196 19.08 31.03 -38.22
CA TRP A 196 19.40 29.72 -37.64
C TRP A 196 19.08 29.66 -36.15
N LYS A 197 19.51 30.66 -35.37
CA LYS A 197 19.20 30.72 -33.93
C LYS A 197 17.69 30.73 -33.68
N GLN A 198 16.95 31.57 -34.41
CA GLN A 198 15.49 31.68 -34.28
C GLN A 198 14.78 30.38 -34.70
N ALA A 199 15.18 29.76 -35.81
CA ALA A 199 14.62 28.48 -36.24
C ALA A 199 14.87 27.36 -35.21
N ASN A 200 16.07 27.33 -34.59
CA ASN A 200 16.37 26.37 -33.52
C ASN A 200 15.52 26.61 -32.28
N VAL A 201 15.41 27.86 -31.82
CA VAL A 201 14.57 28.20 -30.66
C VAL A 201 13.10 27.83 -30.94
N ALA A 202 12.58 28.14 -32.12
CA ALA A 202 11.23 27.76 -32.51
C ALA A 202 11.03 26.23 -32.53
N SER A 203 12.00 25.48 -33.05
CA SER A 203 11.97 24.01 -33.06
C SER A 203 11.98 23.43 -31.64
N GLU A 204 12.88 23.91 -30.77
CA GLU A 204 12.99 23.47 -29.38
C GLU A 204 11.72 23.78 -28.58
N LEU A 205 11.17 24.99 -28.75
CA LEU A 205 9.91 25.38 -28.11
C LEU A 205 8.73 24.53 -28.60
N TRP A 206 8.67 24.19 -29.89
CA TRP A 206 7.62 23.33 -30.44
C TRP A 206 7.71 21.91 -29.90
N GLU A 207 8.91 21.31 -29.87
CA GLU A 207 9.14 19.99 -29.30
C GLU A 207 8.82 19.95 -27.80
N LYS A 208 9.25 20.96 -27.06
CA LYS A 208 8.95 21.10 -25.63
C LYS A 208 7.44 21.24 -25.37
N LEU A 209 6.76 22.13 -26.09
CA LEU A 209 5.33 22.35 -25.91
C LEU A 209 4.52 21.09 -26.24
N THR A 210 4.82 20.42 -27.35
CA THR A 210 4.13 19.19 -27.75
C THR A 210 4.37 18.05 -26.76
N ALA A 211 5.60 17.87 -26.26
CA ALA A 211 5.89 16.91 -25.20
C ALA A 211 5.11 17.22 -23.92
N ARG A 212 5.10 18.48 -23.48
CA ARG A 212 4.34 18.91 -22.29
C ARG A 212 2.83 18.72 -22.43
N CYS A 213 2.26 18.92 -23.63
CA CYS A 213 0.84 18.64 -23.89
C CYS A 213 0.53 17.15 -23.66
N VAL A 214 1.35 16.26 -24.21
CA VAL A 214 1.17 14.81 -24.04
C VAL A 214 1.32 14.41 -22.56
N ASP A 215 2.31 14.96 -21.86
CA ASP A 215 2.51 14.66 -20.44
C ASP A 215 1.35 15.15 -19.57
N GLN A 216 0.86 16.36 -19.82
CA GLN A 216 -0.30 16.93 -19.12
C GLN A 216 -1.57 16.11 -19.40
N HIS A 217 -1.83 15.73 -20.65
CA HIS A 217 -2.93 14.85 -21.00
C HIS A 217 -2.84 13.51 -20.25
N ARG A 218 -1.67 12.86 -20.28
CA ARG A 218 -1.43 11.60 -19.56
C ARG A 218 -1.63 11.76 -18.06
N HIS A 219 -1.30 12.93 -17.49
CA HIS A 219 -1.49 13.21 -16.07
C HIS A 219 -2.96 13.41 -15.72
N ILE A 220 -3.71 14.16 -16.55
CA ILE A 220 -5.17 14.34 -16.41
C ILE A 220 -5.89 12.99 -16.47
N GLU A 221 -5.56 12.14 -17.45
CA GLU A 221 -6.20 10.83 -17.59
C GLU A 221 -5.94 9.91 -16.39
N ARG A 222 -4.68 9.80 -15.95
CA ARG A 222 -4.33 9.02 -14.75
C ARG A 222 -5.04 9.54 -13.50
N THR A 223 -5.11 10.85 -13.34
CA THR A 223 -5.79 11.48 -12.19
C THR A 223 -7.28 11.16 -12.20
N LEU A 224 -7.92 11.24 -13.37
CA LEU A 224 -9.33 10.92 -13.53
C LEU A 224 -9.61 9.44 -13.23
N GLU A 225 -8.80 8.53 -13.75
CA GLU A 225 -8.89 7.09 -13.48
C GLU A 225 -8.81 6.80 -11.98
N GLN A 226 -7.80 7.36 -11.29
CA GLN A 226 -7.63 7.20 -9.85
C GLN A 226 -8.81 7.77 -9.05
N LEU A 227 -9.33 8.94 -9.43
CA LEU A 227 -10.50 9.54 -8.76
C LEU A 227 -11.77 8.70 -8.95
N LEU A 228 -11.96 8.12 -10.14
CA LEU A 228 -13.08 7.22 -10.42
C LEU A 228 -12.95 5.91 -9.63
N GLU A 229 -11.75 5.35 -9.55
CA GLU A 229 -11.46 4.14 -8.76
C GLU A 229 -11.70 4.38 -7.27
N ILE A 230 -11.19 5.49 -6.72
CA ILE A 230 -11.46 5.90 -5.34
C ILE A 230 -12.96 6.01 -5.10
N LYS A 231 -13.70 6.71 -5.98
CA LYS A 231 -15.13 6.92 -5.81
C LYS A 231 -15.89 5.60 -5.83
N GLY A 232 -15.66 4.76 -6.83
CA GLY A 232 -16.32 3.46 -6.95
C GLY A 232 -16.02 2.55 -5.76
N ALA A 233 -14.75 2.48 -5.36
CA ALA A 233 -14.35 1.69 -4.19
C ALA A 233 -14.97 2.23 -2.90
N MET A 234 -15.04 3.55 -2.69
CA MET A 234 -15.74 4.13 -1.53
C MET A 234 -17.23 3.76 -1.50
N GLU A 235 -17.91 3.76 -2.65
CA GLU A 235 -19.32 3.36 -2.75
C GLU A 235 -19.49 1.87 -2.37
N GLU A 236 -18.67 0.98 -2.91
CA GLU A 236 -18.68 -0.45 -2.57
C GLU A 236 -18.37 -0.69 -1.07
N LEU A 237 -17.37 -0.01 -0.53
CA LEU A 237 -17.02 -0.07 0.90
C LEU A 237 -18.14 0.47 1.79
N SER A 238 -18.86 1.50 1.35
CA SER A 238 -20.01 2.02 2.11
C SER A 238 -21.14 1.00 2.15
N THR A 239 -21.51 0.40 1.01
CA THR A 239 -22.59 -0.59 0.97
C THR A 239 -22.28 -1.84 1.80
N THR A 240 -21.04 -2.31 1.77
CA THR A 240 -20.60 -3.45 2.57
C THR A 240 -20.55 -3.11 4.06
N LEU A 241 -20.15 -1.88 4.44
CA LEU A 241 -20.28 -1.40 5.83
C LEU A 241 -21.74 -1.35 6.29
N ASP A 242 -22.65 -0.83 5.47
CA ASP A 242 -24.07 -0.76 5.82
C ASP A 242 -24.65 -2.16 6.11
N GLN A 243 -24.30 -3.14 5.26
CA GLN A 243 -24.70 -4.54 5.46
C GLN A 243 -24.09 -5.13 6.74
N ALA A 244 -22.80 -4.92 6.96
CA ALA A 244 -22.10 -5.47 8.12
C ALA A 244 -22.57 -4.83 9.44
N GLU A 245 -22.88 -3.53 9.43
CA GLU A 245 -23.47 -2.84 10.57
C GLU A 245 -24.90 -3.31 10.84
N SER A 246 -25.69 -3.62 9.81
CA SER A 246 -27.01 -4.25 9.99
C SER A 246 -26.90 -5.63 10.65
N VAL A 247 -25.92 -6.45 10.27
CA VAL A 247 -25.64 -7.73 10.97
C VAL A 247 -25.23 -7.50 12.42
N ARG A 248 -24.46 -6.45 12.71
CA ARG A 248 -24.08 -6.09 14.09
C ARG A 248 -25.30 -5.72 14.93
N GLU A 249 -26.28 -5.03 14.34
CA GLU A 249 -27.51 -4.61 15.04
C GLU A 249 -28.43 -5.78 15.40
N THR A 250 -28.30 -6.94 14.73
CA THR A 250 -29.09 -8.14 15.07
C THR A 250 -28.49 -8.95 16.22
N TRP A 251 -27.31 -8.59 16.74
CA TRP A 251 -26.69 -9.34 17.83
C TRP A 251 -27.44 -9.17 19.15
N GLU A 252 -27.95 -10.29 19.66
CA GLU A 252 -28.63 -10.34 20.96
C GLU A 252 -27.64 -10.08 22.12
N PRO A 253 -28.08 -9.48 23.24
CA PRO A 253 -27.26 -9.39 24.44
C PRO A 253 -26.78 -10.77 24.92
N ILE A 254 -25.55 -10.86 25.44
CA ILE A 254 -24.96 -12.17 25.81
C ILE A 254 -25.75 -12.85 26.94
N GLY A 255 -26.35 -12.08 27.84
CA GLY A 255 -27.16 -12.61 28.94
C GLY A 255 -28.43 -13.33 28.48
N ASP A 256 -28.87 -13.11 27.25
CA ASP A 256 -30.08 -13.73 26.69
C ASP A 256 -29.76 -15.01 25.90
N LEU A 257 -28.48 -15.31 25.67
CA LEU A 257 -28.03 -16.49 24.93
C LEU A 257 -28.03 -17.74 25.82
N PHE A 258 -28.41 -18.88 25.23
CA PHE A 258 -28.24 -20.18 25.88
C PHE A 258 -26.76 -20.56 25.92
N ILE A 259 -26.29 -21.07 27.06
CA ILE A 259 -24.89 -21.48 27.27
C ILE A 259 -24.43 -22.48 26.21
N ASP A 260 -25.30 -23.44 25.86
CA ASP A 260 -24.99 -24.49 24.88
C ASP A 260 -24.86 -23.96 23.45
N SER A 261 -25.46 -22.80 23.15
CA SER A 261 -25.38 -22.13 21.84
C SER A 261 -24.14 -21.23 21.70
N LEU A 262 -23.44 -20.90 22.80
CA LEU A 262 -22.26 -20.02 22.77
C LEU A 262 -21.16 -20.47 21.79
N PRO A 263 -20.82 -21.77 21.65
CA PRO A 263 -19.84 -22.23 20.65
C PRO A 263 -20.24 -21.87 19.21
N GLU A 264 -21.52 -22.00 18.88
CA GLU A 264 -22.06 -21.70 17.55
C GLU A 264 -21.97 -20.19 17.28
N HIS A 265 -22.36 -19.36 18.24
CA HIS A 265 -22.21 -17.91 18.13
C HIS A 265 -20.74 -17.48 18.01
N ILE A 266 -19.82 -18.08 18.77
CA ILE A 266 -18.37 -17.82 18.64
C ILE A 266 -17.91 -18.15 17.22
N GLN A 267 -18.33 -19.28 16.67
CA GLN A 267 -17.95 -19.68 15.31
C GLN A 267 -18.56 -18.74 14.26
N SER A 268 -19.82 -18.35 14.40
CA SER A 268 -20.50 -17.40 13.51
C SER A 268 -19.76 -16.05 13.47
N ILE A 269 -19.37 -15.49 14.61
CA ILE A 269 -18.62 -14.22 14.67
C ILE A 269 -17.21 -14.36 14.06
N LYS A 270 -16.55 -15.52 14.20
CA LYS A 270 -15.26 -15.78 13.52
C LYS A 270 -15.42 -15.79 12.01
N LEU A 271 -16.43 -16.49 11.49
CA LEU A 271 -16.72 -16.53 10.06
C LEU A 271 -17.07 -15.13 9.53
N PHE A 272 -17.93 -14.40 10.23
CA PHE A 272 -18.27 -13.02 9.88
C PHE A 272 -17.02 -12.11 9.83
N LYS A 273 -16.07 -12.29 10.75
CA LYS A 273 -14.79 -11.57 10.73
C LYS A 273 -13.94 -11.92 9.51
N GLU A 274 -13.93 -13.19 9.08
CA GLU A 274 -13.21 -13.66 7.90
C GLU A 274 -13.86 -13.16 6.60
N GLU A 275 -15.19 -13.14 6.54
CA GLU A 275 -15.97 -12.58 5.42
C GLU A 275 -15.66 -11.09 5.19
N LEU A 276 -15.37 -10.34 6.25
CA LEU A 276 -14.96 -8.94 6.19
C LEU A 276 -13.45 -8.74 5.89
N SER A 277 -12.70 -9.79 5.56
CA SER A 277 -11.30 -9.64 5.15
C SER A 277 -11.10 -8.75 3.90
N PRO A 278 -11.92 -8.82 2.83
CA PRO A 278 -11.75 -7.97 1.65
C PRO A 278 -11.97 -6.48 1.97
N MET A 279 -12.82 -6.17 2.95
CA MET A 279 -13.06 -4.80 3.43
C MET A 279 -11.77 -4.15 3.94
N LYS A 280 -10.94 -4.92 4.67
CA LYS A 280 -9.65 -4.44 5.18
C LYS A 280 -8.73 -4.01 4.04
N ASP A 281 -8.65 -4.83 3.01
CA ASP A 281 -7.78 -4.59 1.87
C ASP A 281 -8.32 -3.45 1.01
N GLY A 282 -9.63 -3.38 0.79
CA GLY A 282 -10.28 -2.28 0.07
C GLY A 282 -10.07 -0.92 0.75
N VAL A 283 -10.24 -0.82 2.07
CA VAL A 283 -9.95 0.42 2.82
C VAL A 283 -8.49 0.83 2.66
N LYS A 284 -7.56 -0.14 2.64
CA LYS A 284 -6.14 0.15 2.43
C LYS A 284 -5.90 0.70 1.01
N VAL A 285 -6.43 0.04 -0.02
CA VAL A 285 -6.28 0.46 -1.42
C VAL A 285 -6.79 1.88 -1.63
N VAL A 286 -7.98 2.23 -1.12
CA VAL A 286 -8.53 3.59 -1.29
C VAL A 286 -7.68 4.65 -0.59
N ASN A 287 -7.18 4.36 0.62
CA ASN A 287 -6.27 5.27 1.31
C ASN A 287 -4.93 5.42 0.58
N ASP A 288 -4.37 4.33 0.04
CA ASP A 288 -3.13 4.36 -0.73
C ASP A 288 -3.30 5.17 -2.02
N LEU A 289 -4.42 5.02 -2.74
CA LEU A 289 -4.76 5.82 -3.93
C LEU A 289 -4.94 7.31 -3.58
N ALA A 290 -5.65 7.62 -2.50
CA ALA A 290 -5.81 9.00 -2.02
C ALA A 290 -4.46 9.63 -1.65
N HIS A 291 -3.55 8.86 -1.07
CA HIS A 291 -2.20 9.32 -0.75
C HIS A 291 -1.36 9.54 -2.01
N GLN A 292 -1.45 8.66 -3.01
CA GLN A 292 -0.77 8.82 -4.31
C GLN A 292 -1.22 10.09 -5.05
N LEU A 293 -2.52 10.42 -4.99
CA LEU A 293 -3.04 11.68 -5.52
C LEU A 293 -2.45 12.89 -4.79
N ALA A 294 -2.38 12.84 -3.45
CA ALA A 294 -1.79 13.92 -2.66
C ALA A 294 -0.30 14.13 -2.97
N ILE A 295 0.47 13.07 -3.22
CA ILE A 295 1.88 13.17 -3.67
C ILE A 295 1.99 13.88 -5.03
N SER A 296 0.96 13.72 -5.88
CA SER A 296 0.88 14.37 -7.20
C SER A 296 0.27 15.78 -7.13
N ASP A 297 0.16 16.36 -5.93
CA ASP A 297 -0.45 17.67 -5.64
C ASP A 297 -1.95 17.77 -6.01
N VAL A 298 -2.62 16.63 -6.16
CA VAL A 298 -4.07 16.54 -6.37
C VAL A 298 -4.74 16.15 -5.07
N HIS A 299 -5.40 17.12 -4.44
CA HIS A 299 -6.12 16.90 -3.19
C HIS A 299 -7.58 16.53 -3.48
N LEU A 300 -8.06 15.45 -2.85
CA LEU A 300 -9.47 15.04 -2.93
C LEU A 300 -10.40 16.20 -2.58
N SER A 301 -11.59 16.22 -3.21
CA SER A 301 -12.64 17.16 -2.82
C SER A 301 -12.99 17.01 -1.34
N MET A 302 -13.46 18.11 -0.72
CA MET A 302 -13.86 18.11 0.70
C MET A 302 -14.92 17.05 1.01
N GLU A 303 -15.81 16.77 0.06
CA GLU A 303 -16.83 15.74 0.19
C GLU A 303 -16.20 14.34 0.19
N ASN A 304 -15.36 14.03 -0.80
CA ASN A 304 -14.68 12.73 -0.89
C ASN A 304 -13.77 12.48 0.31
N SER A 305 -13.05 13.51 0.79
CA SER A 305 -12.23 13.41 2.00
C SER A 305 -13.07 13.05 3.23
N ARG A 306 -14.22 13.70 3.42
CA ARG A 306 -15.13 13.40 4.53
C ARG A 306 -15.70 11.98 4.43
N THR A 307 -16.11 11.56 3.24
CA THR A 307 -16.63 10.20 3.01
C THR A 307 -15.56 9.15 3.32
N LEU A 308 -14.32 9.36 2.87
CA LEU A 308 -13.20 8.47 3.18
C LEU A 308 -12.89 8.42 4.68
N GLU A 309 -12.89 9.56 5.37
CA GLU A 309 -12.73 9.63 6.83
C GLU A 309 -13.86 8.87 7.56
N GLN A 310 -15.10 9.02 7.12
CA GLN A 310 -16.25 8.31 7.68
C GLN A 310 -16.15 6.80 7.49
N ILE A 311 -15.80 6.33 6.29
CA ILE A 311 -15.58 4.90 6.01
C ILE A 311 -14.47 4.35 6.92
N ASN A 312 -13.35 5.05 7.04
CA ASN A 312 -12.24 4.67 7.91
C ASN A 312 -12.65 4.59 9.39
N MET A 313 -13.44 5.55 9.87
CA MET A 313 -13.94 5.58 11.24
C MET A 313 -14.92 4.42 11.51
N ARG A 314 -15.92 4.24 10.64
CA ARG A 314 -16.92 3.16 10.73
C ARG A 314 -16.28 1.79 10.71
N TRP A 315 -15.33 1.57 9.79
CA TRP A 315 -14.57 0.33 9.71
C TRP A 315 -13.82 0.00 11.01
N LYS A 316 -13.12 0.98 11.59
CA LYS A 316 -12.42 0.79 12.87
C LYS A 316 -13.38 0.47 14.01
N GLN A 317 -14.52 1.15 14.08
CA GLN A 317 -15.55 0.91 15.09
C GLN A 317 -16.18 -0.48 14.95
N LEU A 318 -16.46 -0.92 13.71
CA LEU A 318 -16.97 -2.25 13.42
C LEU A 318 -15.96 -3.33 13.83
N GLN A 319 -14.68 -3.17 13.47
CA GLN A 319 -13.61 -4.08 13.89
C GLN A 319 -13.49 -4.18 15.41
N ALA A 320 -13.54 -3.05 16.12
CA ALA A 320 -13.53 -3.04 17.58
C ALA A 320 -14.74 -3.79 18.15
N SER A 321 -15.93 -3.55 17.61
CA SER A 321 -17.18 -4.19 18.04
C SER A 321 -17.17 -5.71 17.84
N ILE A 322 -16.66 -6.19 16.70
CA ILE A 322 -16.51 -7.63 16.42
C ILE A 322 -15.54 -8.29 17.41
N ASN A 323 -14.39 -7.68 17.65
CA ASN A 323 -13.40 -8.23 18.57
C ASN A 323 -13.91 -8.24 20.02
N GLU A 324 -14.59 -7.17 20.44
CA GLU A 324 -15.21 -7.08 21.76
C GLU A 324 -16.31 -8.14 21.92
N ARG A 325 -17.20 -8.28 20.93
CA ARG A 325 -18.25 -9.32 20.95
C ARG A 325 -17.67 -10.72 21.03
N LEU A 326 -16.65 -11.02 20.21
CA LEU A 326 -15.97 -12.31 20.22
C LEU A 326 -15.36 -12.61 21.60
N LYS A 327 -14.69 -11.61 22.19
CA LYS A 327 -14.10 -11.73 23.52
C LYS A 327 -15.16 -12.00 24.58
N GLN A 328 -16.25 -11.23 24.58
CA GLN A 328 -17.31 -11.40 25.57
C GLN A 328 -18.01 -12.78 25.44
N LEU A 329 -18.22 -13.26 24.22
CA LEU A 329 -18.75 -14.62 24.00
C LEU A 329 -17.77 -15.71 24.48
N GLN A 330 -16.47 -15.53 24.21
CA GLN A 330 -15.42 -16.45 24.69
C GLN A 330 -15.31 -16.45 26.22
N ASP A 331 -15.40 -15.28 26.85
CA ASP A 331 -15.42 -15.12 28.30
C ASP A 331 -16.65 -15.79 28.90
N ALA A 332 -17.84 -15.55 28.33
CA ALA A 332 -19.07 -16.20 28.76
C ALA A 332 -18.99 -17.74 28.60
N HIS A 333 -18.43 -18.23 27.50
CA HIS A 333 -18.27 -19.67 27.29
C HIS A 333 -17.25 -20.28 28.27
N ARG A 334 -16.17 -19.57 28.61
CA ARG A 334 -15.22 -20.01 29.63
C ARG A 334 -15.85 -20.05 31.02
N ASP A 335 -16.63 -19.04 31.35
CA ASP A 335 -17.13 -18.81 32.71
C ASP A 335 -18.45 -19.53 32.97
N PHE A 336 -19.23 -19.88 31.95
CA PHE A 336 -20.53 -20.54 32.11
C PHE A 336 -20.68 -21.83 31.30
N GLY A 337 -19.77 -22.11 30.36
CA GLY A 337 -19.81 -23.32 29.55
C GLY A 337 -19.64 -24.60 30.38
N PRO A 338 -19.84 -25.78 29.77
CA PRO A 338 -19.82 -27.08 30.45
C PRO A 338 -18.47 -27.41 31.14
N GLY A 339 -17.39 -26.72 30.77
CA GLY A 339 -16.09 -26.81 31.42
C GLY A 339 -15.89 -25.91 32.64
N SER A 340 -16.89 -25.10 33.02
CA SER A 340 -16.77 -24.09 34.05
C SER A 340 -17.04 -24.63 35.45
N GLN A 341 -16.32 -24.08 36.43
CA GLN A 341 -16.60 -24.27 37.86
C GLN A 341 -17.18 -23.00 38.51
N HIS A 342 -17.55 -21.99 37.73
CA HIS A 342 -17.91 -20.65 38.23
C HIS A 342 -19.12 -20.67 39.16
N PHE A 343 -20.11 -21.55 38.93
CA PHE A 343 -21.28 -21.66 39.81
C PHE A 343 -20.90 -22.01 41.26
N LEU A 344 -19.75 -22.67 41.48
CA LEU A 344 -19.21 -22.99 42.79
C LEU A 344 -18.58 -21.78 43.51
N SER A 345 -18.39 -20.63 42.85
CA SER A 345 -17.89 -19.42 43.52
C SER A 345 -18.77 -19.00 44.71
N SER A 346 -20.06 -19.31 44.65
CA SER A 346 -21.05 -19.05 45.71
C SER A 346 -20.98 -20.01 46.91
N SER A 347 -20.13 -21.04 46.87
CA SER A 347 -19.93 -22.00 47.98
C SER A 347 -19.34 -21.32 49.22
N VAL A 348 -18.55 -20.27 49.01
CA VAL A 348 -17.90 -19.47 50.05
C VAL A 348 -18.53 -18.09 50.18
N GLN A 349 -18.27 -17.44 51.30
CA GLN A 349 -18.76 -16.10 51.62
C GLN A 349 -17.58 -15.25 52.12
N VAL A 350 -17.68 -13.94 51.97
CA VAL A 350 -16.68 -12.97 52.50
C VAL A 350 -16.34 -13.32 53.97
N PRO A 351 -15.05 -13.41 54.35
CA PRO A 351 -13.85 -12.95 53.65
C PRO A 351 -13.19 -13.98 52.71
N TRP A 352 -13.85 -15.10 52.43
CA TRP A 352 -13.31 -16.17 51.60
C TRP A 352 -13.65 -16.02 50.12
N GLU A 353 -12.70 -16.35 49.27
CA GLU A 353 -12.86 -16.45 47.81
C GLU A 353 -12.37 -17.82 47.33
N ARG A 354 -13.13 -18.43 46.41
CA ARG A 354 -12.76 -19.67 45.74
C ARG A 354 -12.05 -19.34 44.43
N ALA A 355 -10.83 -19.83 44.27
CA ALA A 355 -10.03 -19.67 43.07
C ALA A 355 -9.62 -21.04 42.50
N ILE A 356 -9.16 -21.07 41.25
CA ILE A 356 -8.86 -22.30 40.52
C ILE A 356 -7.38 -22.28 40.09
N SER A 357 -6.65 -23.34 40.39
CA SER A 357 -5.23 -23.47 39.98
C SER A 357 -5.11 -23.86 38.49
N PRO A 358 -3.90 -23.79 37.88
CA PRO A 358 -3.70 -24.22 36.49
C PRO A 358 -4.14 -25.67 36.22
N ASN A 359 -4.04 -26.55 37.23
CA ASN A 359 -4.49 -27.95 37.16
C ASN A 359 -6.00 -28.11 37.43
N LYS A 360 -6.77 -27.02 37.39
CA LYS A 360 -8.23 -26.99 37.63
C LYS A 360 -8.66 -27.39 39.05
N VAL A 361 -7.72 -27.48 39.99
CA VAL A 361 -7.98 -27.78 41.40
C VAL A 361 -8.36 -26.48 42.14
N PRO A 362 -9.47 -26.46 42.90
CA PRO A 362 -9.85 -25.29 43.68
C PRO A 362 -8.93 -25.07 44.89
N TYR A 363 -8.70 -23.81 45.20
CA TYR A 363 -8.08 -23.35 46.45
C TYR A 363 -8.85 -22.13 46.96
N TYR A 364 -8.68 -21.82 48.24
CA TYR A 364 -9.46 -20.81 48.93
C TYR A 364 -8.55 -19.72 49.47
N ILE A 365 -8.95 -18.48 49.25
CA ILE A 365 -8.21 -17.28 49.64
C ILE A 365 -8.99 -16.62 50.78
N ASN A 366 -8.34 -16.37 51.90
CA ASN A 366 -8.90 -15.57 52.98
C ASN A 366 -8.34 -14.15 52.88
N HIS A 367 -9.18 -13.20 52.46
CA HIS A 367 -8.79 -11.80 52.31
C HIS A 367 -8.52 -11.09 53.64
N GLN A 368 -9.13 -11.56 54.73
CA GLN A 368 -8.91 -10.99 56.05
C GLN A 368 -7.56 -11.43 56.63
N ALA A 369 -7.22 -12.71 56.48
CA ALA A 369 -5.96 -13.26 56.97
C ALA A 369 -4.80 -13.15 55.97
N GLN A 370 -5.08 -12.79 54.71
CA GLN A 370 -4.12 -12.77 53.60
C GLN A 370 -3.41 -14.13 53.42
N THR A 371 -4.17 -15.22 53.52
CA THR A 371 -3.67 -16.60 53.41
C THR A 371 -4.42 -17.37 52.33
N THR A 372 -3.75 -18.34 51.71
CA THR A 372 -4.39 -19.32 50.82
C THR A 372 -4.32 -20.72 51.42
N CYS A 373 -5.34 -21.55 51.18
CA CYS A 373 -5.37 -22.93 51.62
C CYS A 373 -6.11 -23.83 50.61
N TRP A 374 -5.84 -25.13 50.70
CA TRP A 374 -6.51 -26.12 49.86
C TRP A 374 -7.83 -26.62 50.43
N ASP A 375 -8.03 -26.46 51.73
CA ASP A 375 -9.25 -26.89 52.42
C ASP A 375 -10.31 -25.80 52.35
N HIS A 376 -11.54 -26.21 52.06
CA HIS A 376 -12.69 -25.31 52.13
C HIS A 376 -12.90 -24.87 53.60
N PRO A 377 -13.26 -23.61 53.91
CA PRO A 377 -13.41 -23.14 55.30
C PRO A 377 -14.37 -23.99 56.13
N LYS A 378 -15.52 -24.36 55.57
CA LYS A 378 -16.47 -25.29 56.22
C LYS A 378 -15.92 -26.71 56.37
N MET A 379 -14.96 -27.14 55.55
CA MET A 379 -14.28 -28.43 55.73
C MET A 379 -13.32 -28.35 56.93
N THR A 380 -12.58 -27.26 57.07
CA THR A 380 -11.73 -27.01 58.24
C THR A 380 -12.55 -27.00 59.53
N GLU A 381 -13.70 -26.30 59.54
CA GLU A 381 -14.65 -26.32 60.67
C GLU A 381 -15.14 -27.75 60.94
N LEU A 382 -15.55 -28.49 59.90
CA LEU A 382 -15.98 -29.87 60.04
C LEU A 382 -14.91 -30.73 60.70
N TYR A 383 -13.65 -30.68 60.23
CA TYR A 383 -12.55 -31.43 60.81
C TYR A 383 -12.29 -31.09 62.28
N GLN A 384 -12.44 -29.81 62.67
CA GLN A 384 -12.37 -29.42 64.08
C GLN A 384 -13.49 -30.07 64.89
N THR A 385 -14.74 -30.07 64.42
CA THR A 385 -15.85 -30.73 65.13
C THR A 385 -15.73 -32.26 65.21
N LEU A 386 -14.93 -32.89 64.35
CA LEU A 386 -14.64 -34.33 64.46
C LEU A 386 -13.77 -34.65 65.69
N ALA A 387 -13.06 -33.66 66.25
CA ALA A 387 -12.24 -33.85 67.45
C ALA A 387 -13.09 -34.18 68.68
N ASP A 388 -14.33 -33.69 68.76
CA ASP A 388 -15.28 -33.98 69.85
C ASP A 388 -15.56 -35.49 69.98
N LEU A 389 -15.43 -36.23 68.87
CA LEU A 389 -15.65 -37.66 68.81
C LEU A 389 -14.42 -38.48 69.24
N ASN A 390 -13.29 -37.85 69.56
CA ASN A 390 -12.06 -38.53 69.98
C ASN A 390 -12.24 -39.33 71.29
N ASN A 391 -13.15 -38.88 72.15
CA ASN A 391 -13.42 -39.51 73.45
C ASN A 391 -14.26 -40.79 73.36
N ILE A 392 -14.74 -41.17 72.16
CA ILE A 392 -15.43 -42.45 71.97
C ILE A 392 -14.44 -43.60 72.22
N LYS A 393 -14.73 -44.41 73.25
CA LYS A 393 -13.87 -45.48 73.76
C LYS A 393 -13.45 -46.48 72.69
N PHE A 394 -14.40 -46.94 71.87
CA PHE A 394 -14.13 -47.94 70.83
C PHE A 394 -13.75 -47.28 69.51
N SER A 395 -12.63 -47.70 68.94
CA SER A 395 -12.11 -47.17 67.67
C SER A 395 -13.09 -47.33 66.52
N ALA A 396 -13.77 -48.48 66.41
CA ALA A 396 -14.76 -48.74 65.36
C ALA A 396 -15.95 -47.75 65.42
N TYR A 397 -16.54 -47.55 66.61
CA TYR A 397 -17.62 -46.58 66.78
C TYR A 397 -17.15 -45.14 66.57
N ARG A 398 -15.93 -44.82 66.98
CA ARG A 398 -15.33 -43.49 66.73
C ARG A 398 -15.22 -43.21 65.23
N THR A 399 -14.64 -44.14 64.47
CA THR A 399 -14.52 -44.00 63.01
C THR A 399 -15.90 -43.95 62.35
N ALA A 400 -16.84 -44.80 62.74
CA ALA A 400 -18.20 -44.80 62.20
C ALA A 400 -18.94 -43.47 62.46
N MET A 401 -18.86 -42.93 63.68
CA MET A 401 -19.48 -41.64 64.02
C MET A 401 -18.84 -40.47 63.26
N LYS A 402 -17.51 -40.49 63.10
CA LYS A 402 -16.80 -39.48 62.30
C LYS A 402 -17.21 -39.55 60.83
N LEU A 403 -17.23 -40.74 60.23
CA LEU A 403 -17.68 -40.94 58.86
C LEU A 403 -19.14 -40.51 58.69
N ARG A 404 -20.03 -40.85 59.63
CA ARG A 404 -21.44 -40.42 59.60
C ARG A 404 -21.57 -38.89 59.69
N ARG A 405 -20.71 -38.21 60.46
CA ARG A 405 -20.70 -36.74 60.53
C ARG A 405 -20.26 -36.13 59.21
N VAL A 406 -19.20 -36.65 58.59
CA VAL A 406 -18.74 -36.23 57.26
C VAL A 406 -19.84 -36.45 56.23
N GLN A 407 -20.43 -37.64 56.21
CA GLN A 407 -21.53 -38.03 55.33
C GLN A 407 -22.67 -37.00 55.32
N LYS A 408 -23.14 -36.60 56.51
CA LYS A 408 -24.22 -35.62 56.67
C LYS A 408 -23.80 -34.21 56.27
N ALA A 409 -22.57 -33.81 56.57
CA ALA A 409 -22.06 -32.48 56.22
C ALA A 409 -21.90 -32.30 54.70
N LEU A 410 -21.52 -33.37 54.00
CA LEU A 410 -21.40 -33.41 52.54
C LEU A 410 -22.74 -33.64 51.83
N ARG A 411 -23.82 -33.93 52.58
CA ARG A 411 -25.16 -34.29 52.08
C ARG A 411 -25.22 -35.57 51.24
N LEU A 412 -24.12 -36.33 51.16
CA LEU A 412 -24.07 -37.65 50.54
C LEU A 412 -24.94 -38.69 51.26
N ASP A 413 -25.41 -38.38 52.48
CA ASP A 413 -26.40 -39.19 53.18
C ASP A 413 -27.77 -39.21 52.49
N MET A 414 -28.03 -38.30 51.54
CA MET A 414 -29.25 -38.26 50.73
C MET A 414 -29.13 -39.03 49.41
N VAL A 415 -27.89 -39.30 48.97
CA VAL A 415 -27.61 -40.01 47.71
C VAL A 415 -27.72 -41.51 47.96
N THR A 416 -28.59 -42.21 47.24
CA THR A 416 -28.70 -43.68 47.35
C THR A 416 -27.66 -44.39 46.49
N LEU A 417 -27.36 -45.66 46.77
CA LEU A 417 -26.45 -46.46 45.94
C LEU A 417 -26.99 -46.62 44.51
N ALA A 418 -28.31 -46.77 44.34
CA ALA A 418 -28.95 -46.84 43.02
C ALA A 418 -28.68 -45.55 42.21
N THR A 419 -28.89 -44.39 42.81
CA THR A 419 -28.61 -43.09 42.18
C THR A 419 -27.13 -42.94 41.84
N ALA A 420 -26.22 -43.38 42.72
CA ALA A 420 -24.80 -43.36 42.42
C ALA A 420 -24.43 -44.26 41.22
N LEU A 421 -25.04 -45.44 41.11
CA LEU A 421 -24.83 -46.36 39.98
C LEU A 421 -25.37 -45.79 38.67
N GLU A 422 -26.52 -45.11 38.69
CA GLU A 422 -27.06 -44.38 37.54
C GLU A 422 -26.05 -43.34 37.05
N ILE A 423 -25.54 -42.48 37.94
CA ILE A 423 -24.51 -41.47 37.62
C ILE A 423 -23.25 -42.11 37.04
N PHE A 424 -22.81 -43.24 37.57
CA PHE A 424 -21.62 -43.94 37.05
C PHE A 424 -21.85 -44.51 35.65
N ASN A 425 -23.07 -44.90 35.31
CA ASN A 425 -23.43 -45.39 33.99
C ASN A 425 -23.55 -44.22 33.00
N GLU A 426 -24.23 -43.14 33.38
CA GLU A 426 -24.45 -41.96 32.54
C GLU A 426 -23.15 -41.28 32.13
N HIS A 427 -22.14 -41.24 33.02
CA HIS A 427 -20.84 -40.65 32.71
C HIS A 427 -19.79 -41.65 32.19
N ASP A 428 -20.21 -42.86 31.78
CA ASP A 428 -19.33 -43.91 31.26
C ASP A 428 -18.13 -44.23 32.18
N LEU A 429 -18.39 -44.32 33.49
CA LEU A 429 -17.35 -44.59 34.48
C LEU A 429 -17.05 -46.09 34.64
N GLN A 430 -17.52 -46.96 33.74
CA GLN A 430 -17.27 -48.41 33.78
C GLN A 430 -15.79 -48.80 33.97
N PRO A 431 -14.83 -48.26 33.19
CA PRO A 431 -13.42 -48.56 33.41
C PRO A 431 -12.88 -47.92 34.69
N SER A 432 -12.58 -48.74 35.70
CA SER A 432 -12.04 -48.33 37.00
C SER A 432 -10.73 -47.53 36.92
N ASP A 433 -9.90 -47.78 35.90
CA ASP A 433 -8.60 -47.13 35.72
C ASP A 433 -8.67 -45.80 34.95
N ARG A 434 -9.84 -45.41 34.44
CA ARG A 434 -10.01 -44.12 33.76
C ARG A 434 -9.66 -42.98 34.71
N ALA A 435 -8.81 -42.06 34.26
CA ALA A 435 -8.56 -40.82 34.97
C ALA A 435 -9.68 -39.82 34.65
N MET A 436 -10.23 -39.22 35.69
CA MET A 436 -11.21 -38.15 35.65
C MET A 436 -10.54 -36.83 36.03
N ASP A 437 -10.85 -35.74 35.34
CA ASP A 437 -10.44 -34.41 35.77
C ASP A 437 -11.41 -33.81 36.81
N VAL A 438 -11.04 -32.67 37.39
CA VAL A 438 -11.84 -31.99 38.42
C VAL A 438 -13.23 -31.59 37.91
N VAL A 439 -13.35 -31.19 36.64
CA VAL A 439 -14.63 -30.75 36.07
C VAL A 439 -15.55 -31.94 35.87
N GLU A 440 -15.05 -33.07 35.37
CA GLU A 440 -15.80 -34.32 35.27
C GLU A 440 -16.31 -34.78 36.64
N VAL A 441 -15.50 -34.67 37.69
CA VAL A 441 -15.92 -34.97 39.07
C VAL A 441 -17.03 -34.01 39.53
N ILE A 442 -16.91 -32.71 39.25
CA ILE A 442 -17.94 -31.71 39.57
C ILE A 442 -19.25 -32.02 38.83
N HIS A 443 -19.17 -32.41 37.56
CA HIS A 443 -20.34 -32.74 36.74
C HIS A 443 -21.08 -33.96 37.31
N CYS A 444 -20.35 -35.00 37.70
CA CYS A 444 -20.94 -36.16 38.38
C CYS A 444 -21.61 -35.80 39.73
N LEU A 445 -21.14 -34.76 40.41
CA LEU A 445 -21.67 -34.30 41.71
C LEU A 445 -22.86 -33.34 41.58
N THR A 446 -23.09 -32.72 40.41
CA THR A 446 -24.07 -31.63 40.24
C THR A 446 -25.49 -32.08 39.88
N LEU A 447 -25.69 -33.33 39.46
CA LEU A 447 -26.96 -33.83 38.91
C LEU A 447 -28.11 -34.02 39.94
N GLU A 448 -27.96 -33.57 41.19
CA GLU A 448 -29.05 -33.60 42.21
C GLU A 448 -29.91 -32.32 42.23
N GLU A 449 -29.89 -31.46 41.21
CA GLU A 449 -30.80 -30.29 41.16
C GLU A 449 -32.28 -30.66 40.98
N GLU A 450 -32.62 -31.83 40.42
CA GLU A 450 -34.00 -32.17 40.05
C GLU A 450 -34.91 -32.64 41.20
N ARG A 451 -34.41 -32.81 42.44
CA ARG A 451 -35.16 -33.52 43.50
C ARG A 451 -35.75 -32.64 44.62
N GLY A 452 -35.92 -31.34 44.38
CA GLY A 452 -36.85 -30.49 45.16
C GLY A 452 -36.51 -30.28 46.65
N ILE A 453 -35.27 -30.47 47.08
CA ILE A 453 -34.83 -30.22 48.45
C ILE A 453 -34.07 -28.88 48.49
N LEU A 454 -34.38 -28.04 49.48
CA LEU A 454 -33.73 -26.75 49.76
C LEU A 454 -32.26 -26.94 50.20
N VAL A 455 -31.39 -27.41 49.31
CA VAL A 455 -29.98 -27.66 49.54
C VAL A 455 -29.15 -26.61 48.80
N ASN A 456 -28.15 -26.04 49.47
CA ASN A 456 -27.16 -25.21 48.79
C ASN A 456 -26.26 -26.13 47.94
N VAL A 457 -26.67 -26.38 46.69
CA VAL A 457 -25.99 -27.27 45.74
C VAL A 457 -24.53 -26.86 45.54
N PRO A 458 -24.19 -25.57 45.28
CA PRO A 458 -22.80 -25.15 45.14
C PRO A 458 -21.91 -25.56 46.32
N LEU A 459 -22.39 -25.34 47.55
CA LEU A 459 -21.64 -25.71 48.73
C LEU A 459 -21.47 -27.23 48.88
N CYS A 460 -22.50 -28.02 48.59
CA CYS A 460 -22.44 -29.47 48.76
C CYS A 460 -21.49 -30.12 47.75
N VAL A 461 -21.53 -29.65 46.51
CA VAL A 461 -20.61 -30.08 45.46
C VAL A 461 -19.17 -29.70 45.82
N ASP A 462 -18.92 -28.45 46.22
CA ASP A 462 -17.56 -27.98 46.51
C ASP A 462 -16.96 -28.65 47.75
N MET A 463 -17.76 -28.88 48.80
CA MET A 463 -17.35 -29.64 49.98
C MET A 463 -17.07 -31.11 49.65
N SER A 464 -17.91 -31.74 48.82
CA SER A 464 -17.73 -33.14 48.40
C SER A 464 -16.48 -33.30 47.54
N LEU A 465 -16.27 -32.38 46.59
CA LEU A 465 -15.06 -32.28 45.80
C LEU A 465 -13.82 -32.09 46.70
N ASN A 466 -13.89 -31.16 47.65
CA ASN A 466 -12.78 -30.89 48.57
C ASN A 466 -12.40 -32.15 49.36
N TRP A 467 -13.40 -32.90 49.86
CA TRP A 467 -13.18 -34.17 50.55
C TRP A 467 -12.52 -35.21 49.65
N LEU A 468 -13.06 -35.42 48.44
CA LEU A 468 -12.55 -36.40 47.50
C LEU A 468 -11.11 -36.09 47.09
N LEU A 469 -10.79 -34.82 46.83
CA LEU A 469 -9.43 -34.40 46.53
C LEU A 469 -8.49 -34.59 47.73
N ASN A 470 -8.94 -34.31 48.96
CA ASN A 470 -8.12 -34.55 50.16
C ASN A 470 -7.77 -36.02 50.36
N VAL A 471 -8.69 -36.94 50.03
CA VAL A 471 -8.50 -38.38 50.22
C VAL A 471 -7.75 -39.02 49.05
N PHE A 472 -8.05 -38.62 47.81
CA PHE A 472 -7.60 -39.33 46.61
C PHE A 472 -6.67 -38.55 45.68
N ASP A 473 -6.50 -37.23 45.88
CA ASP A 473 -5.57 -36.38 45.12
C ASP A 473 -4.83 -35.39 46.04
N SER A 474 -4.14 -35.92 47.06
CA SER A 474 -3.38 -35.10 48.02
C SER A 474 -2.26 -34.29 47.34
N GLY A 475 -1.79 -34.73 46.17
CA GLY A 475 -0.80 -34.04 45.35
C GLY A 475 -1.36 -32.89 44.51
N ARG A 476 -2.69 -32.67 44.53
CA ARG A 476 -3.39 -31.64 43.73
C ARG A 476 -3.02 -31.70 42.24
N SER A 477 -2.96 -32.92 41.73
CA SER A 477 -2.69 -33.19 40.32
C SER A 477 -3.84 -32.76 39.41
N GLY A 478 -5.06 -32.63 39.97
CA GLY A 478 -6.27 -32.34 39.22
C GLY A 478 -6.82 -33.56 38.49
N LYS A 479 -6.32 -34.76 38.80
CA LYS A 479 -6.75 -36.02 38.23
C LYS A 479 -7.10 -37.03 39.33
N MET A 480 -8.21 -37.74 39.14
CA MET A 480 -8.70 -38.75 40.07
C MET A 480 -9.11 -40.00 39.30
N ARG A 481 -8.76 -41.20 39.77
CA ARG A 481 -9.23 -42.42 39.11
C ARG A 481 -10.73 -42.60 39.33
N ALA A 482 -11.44 -43.10 38.32
CA ALA A 482 -12.86 -43.45 38.41
C ALA A 482 -13.13 -44.39 39.59
N LEU A 483 -12.25 -45.37 39.83
CA LEU A 483 -12.35 -46.23 41.02
C LEU A 483 -12.30 -45.46 42.34
N SER A 484 -11.45 -44.44 42.44
CA SER A 484 -11.29 -43.62 43.65
C SER A 484 -12.54 -42.77 43.89
N PHE A 485 -13.07 -42.15 42.83
CA PHE A 485 -14.35 -41.44 42.88
C PHE A 485 -15.50 -42.37 43.31
N LYS A 486 -15.68 -43.51 42.61
CA LYS A 486 -16.70 -44.52 42.94
C LYS A 486 -16.61 -45.00 44.38
N THR A 487 -15.39 -45.29 44.85
CA THR A 487 -15.15 -45.73 46.23
C THR A 487 -15.57 -44.65 47.22
N GLY A 488 -15.18 -43.39 47.00
CA GLY A 488 -15.57 -42.27 47.85
C GLY A 488 -17.08 -42.08 47.96
N ILE A 489 -17.78 -42.09 46.82
CA ILE A 489 -19.24 -41.97 46.77
C ILE A 489 -19.92 -43.19 47.40
N ALA A 490 -19.52 -44.42 47.06
CA ALA A 490 -20.09 -45.63 47.63
C ALA A 490 -19.88 -45.71 49.16
N CYS A 491 -18.74 -45.24 49.68
CA CYS A 491 -18.50 -45.19 51.11
C CYS A 491 -19.48 -44.24 51.83
N LEU A 492 -19.79 -43.09 51.22
CA LEU A 492 -20.59 -42.03 51.86
C LEU A 492 -22.05 -41.95 51.39
N CYS A 493 -22.51 -42.79 50.44
CA CYS A 493 -23.92 -42.80 50.04
C CYS A 493 -24.83 -43.29 51.19
N GLY A 494 -26.06 -42.80 51.24
CA GLY A 494 -27.12 -43.08 52.21
C GLY A 494 -27.80 -44.44 52.03
N THR A 495 -27.02 -45.52 52.07
CA THR A 495 -27.52 -46.90 51.85
C THR A 495 -27.13 -47.81 53.00
N GLU A 496 -27.92 -48.86 53.29
CA GLU A 496 -27.57 -49.83 54.33
C GLU A 496 -26.21 -50.48 54.04
N VAL A 497 -25.41 -50.67 55.09
CA VAL A 497 -24.06 -51.24 54.95
C VAL A 497 -24.08 -52.60 54.25
N LYS A 498 -25.13 -53.41 54.46
CA LYS A 498 -25.29 -54.73 53.83
C LYS A 498 -25.42 -54.65 52.31
N GLU A 499 -26.16 -53.66 51.83
CA GLU A 499 -26.40 -53.44 50.39
C GLU A 499 -25.17 -52.91 49.67
N LYS A 500 -24.18 -52.35 50.38
CA LYS A 500 -22.90 -51.91 49.81
C LYS A 500 -21.91 -53.05 49.54
N PHE A 501 -22.16 -54.22 50.12
CA PHE A 501 -21.31 -55.42 49.97
C PHE A 501 -21.94 -56.51 49.09
N GLN A 502 -23.14 -56.24 48.58
CA GLN A 502 -23.82 -57.02 47.54
C GLN A 502 -23.49 -56.41 46.19
#